data_AF-A0A2E2UAC4-F1
#
_entry.id   AF-A0A2E2UAC4-F1
#
_cell.length_a   1.000
_cell.length_b   1.000
_cell.length_c   1.000
_cell.angle_alpha   90.00
_cell.angle_beta   90.00
_cell.angle_gamma   90.00
#
_symmetry.space_group_name_H-M   'P 1'
#
loop_
_entity.id
_entity.type
_entity.pdbx_description
1 polymer ?
#
loop_
_entity_poly.entity_id
_entity_poly.type
_entity_poly.pdbx_seq_one_letter_code
_entity_poly.pdbx_strand_id
1 'polypeptide(L)'
;METALVIVIAILAILVLGLFALSVVLVLKFLKLKETTKNIEPKTLGEDIESRQIPDEIKKAIEQAKNMGDNLLGRVCVDHPELPAKGQCAISNEIYCELCLTKENDVKIARKYLNLLLDSKWEHIFMLHNEKVGADKINELMRVKRTLWEEQELPLITQQQFKINIEIDKIEDYTAVMAREQDSERVKRMLDFLEVADESANL
;
A
#
# COMPACT_ATOMS: atom_id res chain seq x y z
N MET A 1 -61.09 30.37 18.74
CA MET A 1 -59.65 30.12 18.97
C MET A 1 -59.40 28.70 19.47
N GLU A 2 -60.24 28.17 20.37
CA GLU A 2 -60.10 26.82 20.93
C GLU A 2 -60.19 25.70 19.88
N THR A 3 -61.13 25.77 18.93
CA THR A 3 -61.27 24.78 17.85
C THR A 3 -60.07 24.74 16.91
N ALA A 4 -59.50 25.90 16.57
CA ALA A 4 -58.30 25.98 15.74
C ALA A 4 -57.08 25.37 16.44
N LEU A 5 -56.95 25.58 17.75
CA LEU A 5 -55.86 25.03 18.55
C LEU A 5 -55.96 23.50 18.65
N VAL A 6 -57.17 22.95 18.84
CA VAL A 6 -57.42 21.50 18.84
C VAL A 6 -57.07 20.87 17.48
N ILE A 7 -57.41 21.53 16.37
CA ILE A 7 -57.08 21.04 15.01
C ILE A 7 -55.56 21.01 14.80
N VAL A 8 -54.84 22.05 15.23
CA VAL A 8 -53.38 22.11 15.11
C VAL A 8 -52.71 21.01 15.93
N ILE A 9 -53.16 20.78 17.17
CA ILE A 9 -52.64 19.69 18.02
C ILE A 9 -52.90 18.33 17.37
N ALA A 10 -54.08 18.11 16.79
CA ALA A 10 -54.41 16.85 16.12
C ALA A 10 -53.49 16.59 14.91
N ILE A 11 -53.22 17.61 14.09
CA ILE A 11 -52.30 17.50 12.94
C ILE A 11 -50.87 17.19 13.40
N LEU A 12 -50.42 17.86 14.46
CA LEU A 12 -49.07 17.69 15.01
C LEU A 12 -48.89 16.28 15.61
N ALA A 13 -49.92 15.74 16.27
CA ALA A 13 -49.93 14.36 16.76
C ALA A 13 -49.83 13.34 15.61
N ILE A 14 -50.56 13.53 14.52
CA ILE A 14 -50.49 12.66 13.33
C ILE A 14 -49.09 12.72 12.70
N LEU A 15 -48.47 13.90 12.63
CA LEU A 15 -47.13 14.08 12.06
C LEU A 15 -46.07 13.37 12.90
N VAL A 16 -46.14 13.49 14.24
CA VAL A 16 -45.23 12.78 15.17
C VAL A 16 -45.38 11.26 15.05
N LEU A 17 -46.62 10.76 14.95
CA LEU A 17 -46.88 9.33 14.74
C LEU A 17 -46.33 8.85 13.39
N GLY A 18 -46.44 9.66 12.34
CA GLY A 18 -45.86 9.37 11.02
C GLY A 18 -44.34 9.29 11.05
N LEU A 19 -43.67 10.23 11.74
CA LEU A 19 -42.21 10.21 11.90
C LEU A 19 -41.73 8.99 12.71
N PHE A 20 -42.49 8.59 13.73
CA PHE A 20 -42.19 7.41 14.53
C PHE A 20 -42.32 6.12 13.71
N ALA A 21 -43.36 6.00 12.87
CA ALA A 21 -43.50 4.86 11.97
C ALA A 21 -42.34 4.80 10.95
N LEU A 22 -41.91 5.95 10.42
CA LEU A 22 -40.80 6.03 9.47
C LEU A 22 -39.46 5.60 10.12
N SER A 23 -39.19 6.03 11.36
CA SER A 23 -37.96 5.68 12.07
C SER A 23 -37.89 4.18 12.36
N VAL A 24 -39.00 3.56 12.78
CA VAL A 24 -39.08 2.10 12.98
C VAL A 24 -38.82 1.34 11.69
N VAL A 25 -39.38 1.79 10.55
CA VAL A 25 -39.13 1.18 9.23
C VAL A 25 -37.65 1.29 8.83
N LEU A 26 -37.02 2.45 9.05
CA LEU A 26 -35.60 2.64 8.76
C LEU A 26 -34.71 1.74 9.63
N VAL A 27 -35.00 1.62 10.93
CA VAL A 27 -34.27 0.73 11.84
C VAL A 27 -34.42 -0.73 11.42
N LEU A 28 -35.64 -1.18 11.06
CA LEU A 28 -35.86 -2.54 10.55
C LEU A 28 -35.12 -2.80 9.23
N LYS A 29 -35.09 -1.82 8.31
CA LYS A 29 -34.30 -1.93 7.07
C LYS A 29 -32.80 -1.99 7.36
N PHE A 30 -32.33 -1.20 8.32
CA PHE A 30 -30.91 -1.16 8.71
C PHE A 30 -30.48 -2.46 9.41
N LEU A 31 -31.34 -3.06 10.22
CA LEU A 31 -31.09 -4.37 10.83
C LEU A 31 -31.06 -5.48 9.79
N LYS A 32 -31.97 -5.49 8.81
CA LYS A 32 -31.91 -6.43 7.67
C LYS A 32 -30.62 -6.29 6.85
N LEU A 33 -30.16 -5.05 6.61
CA LEU A 33 -28.89 -4.81 5.94
C LEU A 33 -27.71 -5.34 6.75
N LYS A 34 -27.72 -5.16 8.08
CA LYS A 34 -26.67 -5.66 8.97
C LYS A 34 -26.65 -7.19 9.08
N GLU A 35 -27.79 -7.86 9.02
CA GLU A 35 -27.86 -9.33 8.91
C GLU A 35 -27.35 -9.82 7.55
N THR A 36 -27.63 -9.08 6.47
CA THR A 36 -27.08 -9.38 5.14
C THR A 36 -25.56 -9.22 5.12
N THR A 37 -24.99 -8.23 5.82
CA THR A 37 -23.53 -8.03 5.92
C THR A 37 -22.85 -9.04 6.86
N LYS A 38 -23.53 -9.54 7.90
CA LYS A 38 -22.98 -10.58 8.80
C LYS A 38 -22.94 -11.99 8.19
N ASN A 39 -23.78 -12.27 7.20
CA ASN A 39 -23.75 -13.52 6.43
C ASN A 39 -22.93 -13.43 5.13
N ILE A 40 -22.31 -12.28 4.86
CA ILE A 40 -21.21 -12.22 3.92
C ILE A 40 -19.97 -12.57 4.73
N GLU A 41 -19.72 -13.87 4.90
CA GLU A 41 -18.33 -14.32 4.99
C GLU A 41 -17.56 -13.64 3.86
N PRO A 42 -16.31 -13.17 4.10
CA PRO A 42 -15.50 -12.68 3.01
C PRO A 42 -15.32 -13.84 2.04
N LYS A 43 -16.12 -13.85 0.96
CA LYS A 43 -15.81 -14.63 -0.23
C LYS A 43 -14.42 -14.16 -0.63
N THR A 44 -13.45 -14.98 -0.27
CA THR A 44 -12.12 -15.00 -0.85
C THR A 44 -12.31 -14.81 -2.34
N LEU A 45 -11.69 -13.75 -2.88
CA LEU A 45 -11.66 -13.45 -4.30
C LEU A 45 -10.75 -14.47 -5.01
N GLY A 46 -11.04 -15.76 -4.85
CA GLY A 46 -10.22 -16.89 -5.26
C GLY A 46 -11.01 -18.16 -5.60
N GLU A 47 -12.34 -18.17 -5.48
CA GLU A 47 -13.17 -19.38 -5.72
C GLU A 47 -14.09 -19.29 -6.95
N ASP A 48 -13.87 -18.35 -7.88
CA ASP A 48 -14.54 -18.35 -9.20
C ASP A 48 -13.55 -18.52 -10.37
N ILE A 49 -12.35 -19.07 -10.11
CA ILE A 49 -11.43 -19.57 -11.15
C ILE A 49 -11.24 -21.10 -10.96
N GLU A 50 -12.33 -21.83 -10.73
CA GLU A 50 -12.37 -23.28 -10.92
C GLU A 50 -13.24 -23.63 -12.12
N SER A 51 -12.65 -23.56 -13.32
CA SER A 51 -13.03 -24.47 -14.43
C SER A 51 -12.10 -24.42 -15.64
N ARG A 52 -10.97 -23.71 -15.58
CA ARG A 52 -9.89 -23.90 -16.57
C ARG A 52 -8.80 -24.69 -15.89
N GLN A 53 -8.54 -25.89 -16.38
CA GLN A 53 -7.47 -26.77 -15.94
C GLN A 53 -6.13 -26.04 -16.13
N ILE A 54 -5.69 -25.33 -15.10
CA ILE A 54 -4.36 -24.73 -15.05
C ILE A 54 -3.39 -25.89 -14.76
N PRO A 55 -2.40 -26.17 -15.63
CA PRO A 55 -1.38 -27.19 -15.40
C PRO A 55 -0.68 -27.01 -14.06
N ASP A 56 -0.33 -28.12 -13.38
CA ASP A 56 0.24 -28.12 -12.03
C ASP A 56 1.57 -27.35 -11.92
N GLU A 57 2.30 -27.16 -13.02
CA GLU A 57 3.49 -26.30 -13.09
C GLU A 57 3.17 -24.83 -12.85
N ILE A 58 2.06 -24.33 -13.40
CA ILE A 58 1.66 -22.93 -13.23
C ILE A 58 1.14 -22.70 -11.80
N LYS A 59 0.48 -23.69 -11.20
CA LYS A 59 0.08 -23.62 -9.78
C LYS A 59 1.29 -23.51 -8.86
N LYS A 60 2.33 -24.32 -9.09
CA LYS A 60 3.59 -24.23 -8.33
C LYS A 60 4.31 -22.91 -8.56
N ALA A 61 4.32 -22.38 -9.78
CA ALA A 61 4.89 -21.07 -10.08
C ALA A 61 4.12 -19.93 -9.40
N ILE A 62 2.78 -20.00 -9.35
CA ILE A 62 1.92 -19.05 -8.63
C ILE A 62 2.13 -19.16 -7.12
N GLU A 63 2.23 -20.36 -6.55
CA GLU A 63 2.53 -20.57 -5.13
C GLU A 63 3.93 -20.08 -4.76
N GLN A 64 4.93 -20.31 -5.62
CA GLN A 64 6.28 -19.78 -5.44
C GLN A 64 6.30 -18.25 -5.53
N ALA A 65 5.58 -17.65 -6.48
CA ALA A 65 5.44 -16.20 -6.59
C ALA A 65 4.67 -15.59 -5.40
N LYS A 66 3.66 -16.28 -4.87
CA LYS A 66 2.89 -15.88 -3.68
C LYS A 66 3.72 -15.96 -2.40
N ASN A 67 4.68 -16.87 -2.34
CA ASN A 67 5.63 -16.97 -1.23
C ASN A 67 6.84 -16.03 -1.38
N MET A 68 7.14 -15.56 -2.60
CA MET A 68 8.19 -14.55 -2.88
C MET A 68 7.67 -13.11 -2.77
N GLY A 69 6.37 -12.87 -2.98
CA GLY A 69 5.74 -11.58 -2.75
C GLY A 69 5.56 -11.32 -1.26
N ASP A 70 6.49 -10.57 -0.68
CA ASP A 70 6.46 -9.90 0.63
C ASP A 70 5.39 -10.42 1.62
N ASN A 71 5.86 -11.05 2.70
CA ASN A 71 5.08 -11.52 3.86
C ASN A 71 4.28 -10.40 4.57
N LEU A 72 3.27 -9.85 3.90
CA LEU A 72 2.30 -8.88 4.40
C LEU A 72 1.01 -9.56 4.85
N LEU A 73 0.86 -10.86 4.56
CA LEU A 73 -0.27 -11.67 5.03
C LEU A 73 -0.30 -11.66 6.56
N GLY A 74 -1.34 -11.02 7.12
CA GLY A 74 -1.55 -10.88 8.57
C GLY A 74 -1.00 -9.60 9.19
N ARG A 75 -0.36 -8.71 8.42
CA ARG A 75 0.06 -7.39 8.93
C ARG A 75 -1.07 -6.37 8.76
N VAL A 76 -1.20 -5.46 9.72
CA VAL A 76 -2.20 -4.39 9.72
C VAL A 76 -1.56 -3.08 9.28
N CYS A 77 -2.37 -2.16 8.78
CA CYS A 77 -1.91 -0.81 8.47
C CYS A 77 -1.51 -0.06 9.74
N VAL A 78 -0.41 0.72 9.68
CA VAL A 78 0.06 1.54 10.81
C VAL A 78 -0.99 2.58 11.22
N ASP A 79 -1.65 3.21 10.25
CA ASP A 79 -2.65 4.26 10.51
C ASP A 79 -4.06 3.69 10.78
N HIS A 80 -4.34 2.48 10.28
CA HIS A 80 -5.67 1.84 10.33
C HIS A 80 -5.54 0.37 10.76
N PRO A 81 -5.41 0.08 12.07
CA PRO A 81 -5.21 -1.27 12.57
C PRO A 81 -6.33 -2.26 12.19
N GLU A 82 -7.52 -1.74 11.87
CA GLU A 82 -8.68 -2.51 11.43
C GLU A 82 -8.61 -2.99 9.97
N LEU A 83 -7.71 -2.43 9.15
CA LEU A 83 -7.54 -2.78 7.74
C LEU A 83 -6.25 -3.58 7.50
N PRO A 84 -6.29 -4.57 6.59
CA PRO A 84 -5.10 -5.31 6.21
C PRO A 84 -4.13 -4.43 5.43
N ALA A 85 -2.84 -4.62 5.69
CA ALA A 85 -1.78 -4.06 4.90
C ALA A 85 -1.80 -4.57 3.45
N LYS A 86 -1.56 -3.67 2.50
CA LYS A 86 -1.45 -3.99 1.07
C LYS A 86 -0.07 -3.75 0.48
N GLY A 87 0.74 -2.91 1.11
CA GLY A 87 2.07 -2.59 0.62
C GLY A 87 2.90 -1.78 1.61
N GLN A 88 4.17 -1.60 1.25
CA GLN A 88 5.13 -0.81 2.00
C GLN A 88 5.35 0.54 1.32
N CYS A 89 5.47 1.61 2.11
CA CYS A 89 5.84 2.93 1.60
C CYS A 89 7.33 2.99 1.27
N ALA A 90 7.65 3.49 0.08
CA ALA A 90 9.02 3.59 -0.41
C ALA A 90 9.87 4.64 0.31
N ILE A 91 9.32 5.52 1.15
CA ILE A 91 10.09 6.51 1.95
C ILE A 91 10.26 5.98 3.37
N SER A 92 9.15 5.78 4.10
CA SER A 92 9.18 5.41 5.52
C SER A 92 9.45 3.93 5.80
N ASN A 93 9.40 3.04 4.80
CA ASN A 93 9.44 1.58 4.99
C ASN A 93 8.33 1.03 5.91
N GLU A 94 7.31 1.83 6.22
CA GLU A 94 6.12 1.38 6.96
C GLU A 94 5.09 0.75 6.04
N ILE A 95 4.20 -0.04 6.63
CA ILE A 95 3.22 -0.85 5.90
C ILE A 95 1.83 -0.22 6.06
N TYR A 96 1.12 -0.09 4.95
CA TYR A 96 -0.13 0.67 4.89
C TYR A 96 -1.22 -0.09 4.14
N CYS A 97 -2.48 0.29 4.38
CA CYS A 97 -3.64 -0.19 3.62
C CYS A 97 -3.74 0.51 2.25
N GLU A 98 -4.66 0.02 1.41
CA GLU A 98 -4.92 0.56 0.07
C GLU A 98 -5.32 2.05 0.07
N LEU A 99 -6.00 2.52 1.12
CA LEU A 99 -6.45 3.91 1.21
C LEU A 99 -5.30 4.87 1.53
N CYS A 100 -4.38 4.40 2.38
CA CYS A 100 -3.19 5.16 2.79
C CYS A 100 -2.09 5.13 1.73
N LEU A 101 -2.03 4.12 0.88
CA LEU A 101 -1.05 4.05 -0.21
C LEU A 101 -1.54 4.76 -1.46
N THR A 102 -0.62 5.46 -2.11
CA THR A 102 -0.79 5.98 -3.46
C THR A 102 0.42 5.57 -4.29
N LYS A 103 0.24 5.53 -5.61
CA LYS A 103 1.29 5.17 -6.57
C LYS A 103 1.48 6.35 -7.51
N GLU A 104 2.70 6.88 -7.55
CA GLU A 104 3.10 7.98 -8.43
C GLU A 104 4.43 7.62 -9.09
N ASN A 105 4.55 7.71 -10.42
CA ASN A 105 5.77 7.35 -11.18
C ASN A 105 6.35 5.97 -10.80
N ASP A 106 5.49 4.97 -10.66
CA ASP A 106 5.84 3.61 -10.21
C ASP A 106 6.39 3.47 -8.79
N VAL A 107 6.40 4.55 -8.00
CA VAL A 107 6.77 4.54 -6.59
C VAL A 107 5.51 4.47 -5.73
N LYS A 108 5.42 3.44 -4.87
CA LYS A 108 4.35 3.33 -3.87
C LYS A 108 4.73 4.13 -2.63
N ILE A 109 3.93 5.13 -2.28
CA ILE A 109 4.17 5.98 -1.11
C ILE A 109 2.92 6.13 -0.27
N ALA A 110 3.09 6.42 1.02
CA ALA A 110 1.97 6.79 1.86
C ALA A 110 1.48 8.19 1.46
N ARG A 111 0.16 8.38 1.46
CA ARG A 111 -0.49 9.64 1.07
C ARG A 111 0.01 10.83 1.89
N LYS A 112 0.38 10.62 3.16
CA LYS A 112 0.99 11.65 4.03
C LYS A 112 2.33 12.19 3.50
N TYR A 113 3.06 11.40 2.71
CA TYR A 113 4.34 11.79 2.12
C TYR A 113 4.25 12.13 0.63
N LEU A 114 3.04 12.26 0.07
CA LEU A 114 2.85 12.61 -1.33
C LEU A 114 3.41 13.98 -1.67
N ASN A 115 3.16 14.98 -0.83
CA ASN A 115 3.69 16.32 -1.04
C ASN A 115 5.23 16.31 -1.03
N LEU A 116 5.84 15.55 -0.11
CA LEU A 116 7.30 15.41 -0.06
C LEU A 116 7.87 14.84 -1.37
N LEU A 117 7.19 13.87 -1.98
CA LEU A 117 7.59 13.31 -3.28
C LEU A 117 7.46 14.35 -4.40
N LEU A 118 6.36 15.09 -4.47
CA LEU A 118 6.06 16.03 -5.55
C LEU A 118 6.85 17.34 -5.46
N ASP A 119 7.10 17.83 -4.25
CA ASP A 119 7.77 19.10 -4.01
C ASP A 119 9.31 19.00 -4.13
N SER A 120 9.85 17.77 -4.08
CA SER A 120 11.29 17.53 -4.13
C SER A 120 11.73 17.05 -5.50
N LYS A 121 12.93 17.46 -5.92
CA LYS A 121 13.65 16.84 -7.03
C LYS A 121 14.44 15.65 -6.53
N TRP A 122 14.30 14.51 -7.19
CA TRP A 122 14.95 13.25 -6.81
C TRP A 122 16.05 12.92 -7.81
N GLU A 123 17.22 12.58 -7.28
CA GLU A 123 18.38 12.14 -8.04
C GLU A 123 18.63 10.65 -7.75
N HIS A 124 18.93 9.89 -8.81
CA HIS A 124 19.39 8.52 -8.67
C HIS A 124 20.82 8.51 -8.12
N ILE A 125 21.00 7.85 -6.98
CA ILE A 125 22.31 7.76 -6.35
C ILE A 125 23.02 6.49 -6.76
N PHE A 126 22.35 5.34 -6.57
CA PHE A 126 22.91 4.03 -6.87
C PHE A 126 21.85 3.16 -7.55
N MET A 127 22.30 2.28 -8.44
CA MET A 127 21.52 1.19 -8.98
C MET A 127 22.26 -0.10 -8.67
N LEU A 128 21.68 -0.92 -7.79
CA LEU A 128 22.32 -2.12 -7.26
C LEU A 128 21.76 -3.35 -7.99
N HIS A 129 22.62 -4.15 -8.61
CA HIS A 129 22.21 -5.46 -9.12
C HIS A 129 22.05 -6.43 -7.96
N ASN A 130 20.81 -6.85 -7.66
CA ASN A 130 20.47 -7.58 -6.43
C ASN A 130 21.24 -8.91 -6.32
N GLU A 131 21.37 -9.65 -7.42
CA GLU A 131 22.13 -10.91 -7.46
C GLU A 131 23.63 -10.72 -7.19
N LYS A 132 24.25 -9.66 -7.71
CA LYS A 132 25.69 -9.38 -7.49
C LYS A 132 25.98 -8.90 -6.07
N VAL A 133 25.09 -8.05 -5.55
CA VAL A 133 25.25 -7.38 -4.26
C VAL A 133 24.95 -8.33 -3.10
N GLY A 134 24.03 -9.27 -3.30
CA GLY A 134 23.62 -10.25 -2.29
C GLY A 134 22.60 -9.69 -1.30
N ALA A 135 21.83 -10.60 -0.68
CA ALA A 135 20.74 -10.24 0.22
C ALA A 135 21.19 -9.47 1.47
N ASP A 136 22.38 -9.77 2.00
CA ASP A 136 22.90 -9.14 3.22
C ASP A 136 23.07 -7.63 3.07
N LYS A 137 23.66 -7.19 1.95
CA LYS A 137 23.86 -5.77 1.66
C LYS A 137 22.54 -5.05 1.38
N ILE A 138 21.58 -5.71 0.74
CA ILE A 138 20.23 -5.14 0.52
C ILE A 138 19.49 -5.00 1.85
N ASN A 139 19.59 -5.98 2.74
CA ASN A 139 19.01 -5.90 4.08
C ASN A 139 19.65 -4.76 4.89
N GLU A 140 20.97 -4.60 4.79
CA GLU A 140 21.69 -3.51 5.44
C GLU A 140 21.28 -2.13 4.88
N LEU A 141 21.12 -1.99 3.56
CA LEU A 141 20.56 -0.79 2.93
C LEU A 141 19.18 -0.46 3.53
N MET A 142 18.30 -1.45 3.65
CA MET A 142 16.96 -1.24 4.22
C MET A 142 17.01 -0.85 5.70
N ARG A 143 17.97 -1.37 6.46
CA ARG A 143 18.22 -0.99 7.86
C ARG A 143 18.71 0.44 7.96
N VAL A 144 19.76 0.81 7.22
CA VAL A 144 20.35 2.15 7.20
C VAL A 144 19.30 3.17 6.76
N LYS A 145 18.52 2.87 5.73
CA LYS A 145 17.41 3.72 5.29
C LYS A 145 16.41 4.03 6.41
N ARG A 146 16.03 3.02 7.20
CA ARG A 146 15.11 3.23 8.33
C ARG A 146 15.72 4.18 9.35
N THR A 147 16.99 3.98 9.72
CA THR A 147 17.72 4.85 10.63
C THR A 147 17.81 6.29 10.10
N LEU A 148 18.11 6.47 8.82
CA LEU A 148 18.17 7.79 8.18
C LEU A 148 16.84 8.53 8.25
N TRP A 149 15.74 7.81 8.06
CA TRP A 149 14.40 8.38 8.14
C TRP A 149 14.02 8.73 9.59
N GLU A 150 14.19 7.79 10.52
CA GLU A 150 13.73 7.92 11.91
C GLU A 150 14.58 8.90 12.74
N GLU A 151 15.91 8.92 12.54
CA GLU A 151 16.82 9.73 13.37
C GLU A 151 17.19 11.07 12.72
N GLN A 152 17.22 11.13 11.39
CA GLN A 152 17.76 12.28 10.66
C GLN A 152 16.74 12.96 9.75
N GLU A 153 15.51 12.42 9.67
CA GLU A 153 14.44 12.89 8.77
C GLU A 153 14.91 13.02 7.31
N LEU A 154 15.85 12.14 6.90
CA LEU A 154 16.40 12.11 5.55
C LEU A 154 15.61 11.12 4.71
N PRO A 155 14.81 11.59 3.74
CA PRO A 155 14.01 10.70 2.93
C PRO A 155 14.87 10.05 1.84
N LEU A 156 14.89 8.72 1.84
CA LEU A 156 15.40 7.92 0.75
C LEU A 156 14.26 7.14 0.10
N ILE A 157 14.30 7.02 -1.21
CA ILE A 157 13.40 6.14 -1.96
C ILE A 157 14.21 4.95 -2.45
N THR A 158 13.69 3.75 -2.19
CA THR A 158 14.23 2.50 -2.76
C THR A 158 13.15 1.87 -3.63
N GLN A 159 13.48 1.60 -4.89
CA GLN A 159 12.56 1.03 -5.85
C GLN A 159 13.18 -0.21 -6.49
N GLN A 160 12.43 -1.31 -6.51
CA GLN A 160 12.81 -2.48 -7.30
C GLN A 160 12.53 -2.21 -8.78
N GLN A 161 13.55 -2.44 -9.61
CA GLN A 161 13.49 -2.30 -11.06
C GLN A 161 13.89 -3.62 -11.70
N PHE A 162 13.29 -3.95 -12.82
CA PHE A 162 13.54 -5.18 -13.56
C PHE A 162 14.10 -4.83 -14.93
N LYS A 163 15.22 -5.46 -15.31
CA LYS A 163 15.79 -5.34 -16.65
C LYS A 163 15.69 -6.70 -17.34
N ILE A 164 15.06 -6.73 -18.51
CA ILE A 164 15.01 -7.95 -19.32
C ILE A 164 16.27 -7.98 -20.17
N ASN A 165 17.13 -8.96 -19.93
CA ASN A 165 18.30 -9.21 -20.74
C ASN A 165 17.97 -10.27 -21.79
N ILE A 166 17.77 -9.82 -23.03
CA ILE A 166 17.31 -10.65 -24.16
C ILE A 166 18.39 -11.65 -24.59
N GLU A 167 19.68 -11.31 -24.43
CA GLU A 167 20.79 -12.16 -24.88
C GLU A 167 20.92 -13.45 -24.06
N ILE A 168 20.64 -13.35 -22.76
CA ILE A 168 20.71 -14.47 -21.81
C ILE A 168 19.33 -14.99 -21.40
N ASP A 169 18.26 -14.48 -22.03
CA ASP A 169 16.85 -14.79 -21.72
C ASP A 169 16.54 -14.77 -20.21
N LYS A 170 17.04 -13.74 -19.52
CA LYS A 170 16.95 -13.62 -18.07
C LYS A 170 16.41 -12.25 -17.66
N ILE A 171 15.57 -12.25 -16.63
CA ILE A 171 15.15 -11.03 -15.92
C ILE A 171 16.15 -10.78 -14.80
N GLU A 172 16.78 -9.60 -14.82
CA GLU A 172 17.72 -9.14 -13.81
C GLU A 172 17.02 -8.17 -12.85
N ASP A 173 17.20 -8.41 -11.55
CA ASP A 173 16.60 -7.59 -10.49
C ASP A 173 17.59 -6.52 -10.02
N TYR A 174 17.14 -5.27 -10.05
CA TYR A 174 17.89 -4.12 -9.59
C TYR A 174 17.14 -3.40 -8.46
N THR A 175 17.89 -2.79 -7.55
CA THR A 175 17.36 -1.85 -6.56
C THR A 175 17.93 -0.47 -6.84
N ALA A 176 17.06 0.43 -7.28
CA ALA A 176 17.38 1.84 -7.46
C ALA A 176 17.21 2.58 -6.13
N VAL A 177 18.23 3.36 -5.76
CA VAL A 177 18.21 4.23 -4.59
C VAL A 177 18.21 5.68 -5.06
N MET A 178 17.21 6.44 -4.61
CA MET A 178 17.06 7.85 -4.92
C MET A 178 17.05 8.66 -3.63
N ALA A 179 17.61 9.87 -3.66
CA ALA A 179 17.43 10.86 -2.61
C ALA A 179 17.11 12.22 -3.22
N ARG A 180 16.76 13.19 -2.36
CA ARG A 180 16.58 14.57 -2.81
C ARG A 180 17.92 15.12 -3.31
N GLU A 181 17.87 15.94 -4.35
CA GLU A 181 19.05 16.60 -4.95
C GLU A 181 19.93 17.30 -3.89
N GLN A 182 19.30 18.03 -2.96
CA GLN A 182 20.00 18.73 -1.88
C GLN A 182 20.68 17.80 -0.85
N ASP A 183 20.26 16.54 -0.75
CA ASP A 183 20.78 15.56 0.21
C ASP A 183 21.69 14.52 -0.46
N SER A 184 21.86 14.58 -1.79
CA SER A 184 22.45 13.49 -2.56
C SER A 184 23.90 13.19 -2.16
N GLU A 185 24.75 14.20 -2.01
CA GLU A 185 26.14 14.04 -1.56
C GLU A 185 26.26 13.48 -0.14
N ARG A 186 25.34 13.87 0.75
CA ARG A 186 25.32 13.35 2.12
C ARG A 186 24.95 11.88 2.11
N VAL A 187 23.90 11.51 1.38
CA VAL A 187 23.44 10.12 1.26
C VAL A 187 24.49 9.24 0.58
N LYS A 188 25.15 9.73 -0.48
CA LYS A 188 26.29 9.04 -1.15
C LYS A 188 27.35 8.61 -0.14
N ARG A 189 27.83 9.53 0.70
CA ARG A 189 28.83 9.23 1.74
C ARG A 189 28.35 8.24 2.78
N MET A 190 27.06 8.26 3.14
CA MET A 190 26.51 7.34 4.14
C MET A 190 26.29 5.93 3.59
N LEU A 191 26.13 5.81 2.28
CA LEU A 191 25.89 4.55 1.57
C LEU A 191 27.12 4.04 0.81
N ASP A 192 28.30 4.60 1.07
CA ASP A 192 29.56 4.26 0.38
C ASP A 192 29.91 2.76 0.48
N PHE A 193 29.48 2.09 1.55
CA PHE A 193 29.65 0.64 1.73
C PHE A 193 28.90 -0.22 0.68
N LEU A 194 27.94 0.38 -0.03
CA LEU A 194 27.17 -0.24 -1.11
C LEU A 194 27.84 -0.05 -2.47
N GLU A 195 28.90 0.75 -2.57
CA GLU A 195 29.62 0.94 -3.82
C GLU A 195 30.26 -0.39 -4.23
N VAL A 196 29.54 -1.10 -5.08
CA VAL A 196 30.09 -2.17 -5.90
C VAL A 196 30.48 -1.48 -7.18
N ALA A 197 31.78 -1.45 -7.49
CA ALA A 197 32.29 -0.91 -8.73
C ALA A 197 31.61 -1.60 -9.92
N ASP A 198 30.52 -1.02 -10.44
CA ASP A 198 29.89 -1.42 -11.69
C ASP A 198 30.41 -0.44 -12.75
N GLU A 199 31.33 -0.93 -13.58
CA GLU A 199 31.98 -0.23 -14.71
C GLU A 199 31.01 0.12 -15.87
N SER A 200 29.69 0.13 -15.65
CA SER A 200 28.68 0.21 -16.70
C SER A 200 27.93 1.54 -16.79
N ALA A 201 28.29 2.54 -15.97
CA ALA A 201 27.66 3.87 -15.99
C ALA A 201 28.26 4.85 -17.04
N ASN A 202 29.02 4.36 -18.02
CA ASN A 202 29.47 5.14 -19.17
C ASN A 202 29.09 4.41 -20.47
N LEU A 203 27.83 4.54 -20.90
CA LEU A 203 27.39 4.29 -22.27
C LEU A 203 26.19 5.18 -22.61
#